data_AF-A0A2V9KJ69-F1
#
_entry.id   AF-A0A2V9KJ69-F1
#
_cell.length_a   1.000
_cell.length_b   1.000
_cell.length_c   1.000
_cell.angle_alpha   90.00
_cell.angle_beta   90.00
_cell.angle_gamma   90.00
#
_symmetry.space_group_name_H-M   'P 1'
#
loop_
_entity.id
_entity.type
_entity.pdbx_description
1 polymer ?
#
loop_
_entity_poly.entity_id
_entity_poly.type
_entity_poly.pdbx_seq_one_letter_code
_entity_poly.pdbx_strand_id
1 'polypeptide(L)'
;MPNKVSLALVIHSHQPVGNFDHVIEEAYQKAYRPFVAALLAHPSIRLSLHYSGILLEWLEAYHPEFLDLLRLLVARQQVELVGGGFYEPILAAISDADKQAHIRKLSDYIESRFGARPAGAWLAERVWEPSLPKPLAEAGVDYLVLDDTHFLAAGLEPSELHGVYVTEETGSALRLVPSLKALRYAIPFREPEETLSVLREGEGLDSRLFAMGDDGKKFGVWPGTYDHVYKNGWLERFLAAIEGASTWLETTTVSAYLARHPPVGRIYLPTASYEEMMEWALPPRTARELKLAIEETERAPSGGRQRRFLRGGIWQNFLVKYPESNQIHKLMLEVSRRLETEKRHRTAAKNRASIVREAETHLLAAQCNDAYWHGVFGGIYAPHLRSALLRHLIQAEVLLDRLEPPAHAPHSEIRDFNADGRNEVLLGDPIFAMILRPDDGGTVSSLRFKPSDVELINSLTRREEAYHDQVRERVTSGQPASRRAEGPASIHERVLSKEANLSALLRYDHYARHAFRVYAFPAAKGLDDFDYLRLDENSELAGRPIPQCGRGPCGSNGPSAMALANSEE
;
A
#
# COMPACT_ATOMS: atom_id res chain seq x y z
N MET A 1 -42.52 0.68 -0.40
CA MET A 1 -41.97 0.34 -1.74
C MET A 1 -41.63 -1.15 -1.71
N PRO A 2 -41.67 -1.91 -2.81
CA PRO A 2 -41.15 -3.28 -2.78
C PRO A 2 -39.70 -3.26 -2.25
N ASN A 3 -39.37 -4.12 -1.28
CA ASN A 3 -38.05 -4.18 -0.64
C ASN A 3 -37.01 -4.72 -1.63
N LYS A 4 -36.46 -3.86 -2.48
CA LYS A 4 -35.41 -4.24 -3.43
C LYS A 4 -34.10 -4.55 -2.71
N VAL A 5 -33.31 -5.44 -3.30
CA VAL A 5 -31.88 -5.59 -2.95
C VAL A 5 -31.14 -4.35 -3.45
N SER A 6 -30.24 -3.82 -2.63
CA SER A 6 -29.41 -2.65 -2.98
C SER A 6 -27.99 -3.10 -3.31
N LEU A 7 -27.53 -2.85 -4.54
CA LEU A 7 -26.14 -3.05 -4.95
C LEU A 7 -25.36 -1.72 -4.86
N ALA A 8 -24.31 -1.69 -4.06
CA ALA A 8 -23.39 -0.55 -3.95
C ALA A 8 -21.99 -0.94 -4.42
N LEU A 9 -21.56 -0.38 -5.56
CA LEU A 9 -20.21 -0.60 -6.09
C LEU A 9 -19.32 0.61 -5.79
N VAL A 10 -18.10 0.36 -5.33
CA VAL A 10 -17.03 1.36 -5.19
C VAL A 10 -15.84 0.91 -6.02
N ILE A 11 -15.56 1.63 -7.11
CA ILE A 11 -14.45 1.30 -8.01
C ILE A 11 -13.27 2.21 -7.67
N HIS A 12 -12.16 1.61 -7.27
CA HIS A 12 -10.96 2.31 -6.81
C HIS A 12 -9.89 2.40 -7.91
N SER A 13 -9.48 3.61 -8.29
CA SER A 13 -8.46 3.87 -9.30
C SER A 13 -7.30 4.65 -8.68
N HIS A 14 -6.09 4.13 -8.84
CA HIS A 14 -4.87 4.69 -8.26
C HIS A 14 -3.67 4.40 -9.16
N GLN A 15 -2.72 5.32 -9.20
CA GLN A 15 -1.38 5.11 -9.76
C GLN A 15 -0.35 5.69 -8.79
N PRO A 16 0.75 4.98 -8.50
CA PRO A 16 1.67 5.40 -7.46
C PRO A 16 2.54 6.59 -7.86
N VAL A 17 3.03 7.30 -6.84
CA VAL A 17 4.07 8.32 -6.99
C VAL A 17 5.31 7.69 -7.63
N GLY A 18 5.77 8.30 -8.73
CA GLY A 18 6.94 7.83 -9.48
C GLY A 18 6.65 6.76 -10.53
N ASN A 19 5.38 6.42 -10.80
CA ASN A 19 5.05 5.57 -11.93
C ASN A 19 5.33 6.26 -13.26
N PHE A 20 5.50 5.48 -14.33
CA PHE A 20 5.78 6.02 -15.66
C PHE A 20 4.49 6.48 -16.36
N ASP A 21 4.54 7.62 -17.05
CA ASP A 21 3.38 8.18 -17.77
C ASP A 21 2.73 7.18 -18.73
N HIS A 22 3.52 6.39 -19.46
CA HIS A 22 2.97 5.39 -20.38
C HIS A 22 2.17 4.27 -19.69
N VAL A 23 2.48 3.95 -18.42
CA VAL A 23 1.72 2.98 -17.63
C VAL A 23 0.40 3.59 -17.19
N ILE A 24 0.40 4.87 -16.80
CA ILE A 24 -0.82 5.61 -16.42
C ILE A 24 -1.73 5.78 -17.64
N GLU A 25 -1.15 6.15 -18.79
CA GLU A 25 -1.85 6.25 -20.09
C GLU A 25 -2.49 4.93 -20.49
N GLU A 26 -1.74 3.81 -20.42
CA GLU A 26 -2.28 2.49 -20.73
C GLU A 26 -3.48 2.15 -19.82
N ALA A 27 -3.39 2.47 -18.53
CA ALA A 27 -4.49 2.26 -17.59
C ALA A 27 -5.71 3.15 -17.89
N TYR A 28 -5.47 4.39 -18.30
CA TYR A 28 -6.53 5.30 -18.74
C TYR A 28 -7.28 4.74 -19.94
N GLN A 29 -6.57 4.35 -21.00
CA GLN A 29 -7.17 3.85 -22.23
C GLN A 29 -7.86 2.49 -22.04
N LYS A 30 -7.30 1.63 -21.19
CA LYS A 30 -7.82 0.26 -21.01
C LYS A 30 -8.88 0.12 -19.95
N ALA A 31 -8.90 0.95 -18.91
CA ALA A 31 -9.83 0.79 -17.80
C ALA A 31 -10.62 2.06 -17.47
N TYR A 32 -9.96 3.20 -17.25
CA TYR A 32 -10.65 4.36 -16.68
C TYR A 32 -11.64 4.99 -17.66
N ARG A 33 -11.19 5.29 -18.88
CA ARG A 33 -12.00 5.88 -19.94
C ARG A 33 -13.14 4.96 -20.40
N PRO A 34 -12.90 3.70 -20.80
CA PRO A 34 -13.97 2.86 -21.31
C PRO A 34 -15.00 2.48 -20.24
N PHE A 35 -14.60 2.37 -18.95
CA PHE A 35 -15.54 2.16 -17.86
C PHE A 35 -16.50 3.35 -17.68
N VAL A 36 -15.97 4.58 -17.63
CA VAL A 36 -16.80 5.80 -17.55
C VAL A 36 -17.69 5.97 -18.79
N ALA A 37 -17.20 5.62 -19.97
CA ALA A 37 -17.99 5.65 -21.19
C ALA A 37 -19.19 4.67 -21.13
N ALA A 38 -18.98 3.46 -20.61
CA ALA A 38 -20.06 2.51 -20.39
C ALA A 38 -21.10 3.05 -19.39
N LEU A 39 -20.66 3.64 -18.27
CA LEU A 39 -21.60 4.26 -17.32
C LEU A 39 -22.44 5.36 -17.97
N LEU A 40 -21.86 6.22 -18.80
CA LEU A 40 -22.61 7.27 -19.50
C LEU A 40 -23.72 6.72 -20.41
N ALA A 41 -23.54 5.50 -20.95
CA ALA A 41 -24.52 4.80 -21.77
C ALA A 41 -25.66 4.15 -20.97
N HIS A 42 -25.46 3.88 -19.67
CA HIS A 42 -26.44 3.28 -18.76
C HIS A 42 -26.86 4.26 -17.64
N PRO A 43 -27.71 5.26 -17.94
CA PRO A 43 -28.04 6.35 -17.01
C PRO A 43 -28.82 5.92 -15.76
N SER A 44 -29.32 4.67 -15.71
CA SER A 44 -30.04 4.16 -14.54
C SER A 44 -29.11 3.56 -13.47
N ILE A 45 -27.86 3.24 -13.84
CA ILE A 45 -26.87 2.61 -12.97
C ILE A 45 -26.21 3.65 -12.07
N ARG A 46 -26.25 3.43 -10.75
CA ARG A 46 -25.61 4.28 -9.75
C ARG A 46 -24.48 3.56 -9.04
N LEU A 47 -23.34 4.22 -8.87
CA LEU A 47 -22.19 3.67 -8.14
C LEU A 47 -21.28 4.76 -7.58
N SER A 48 -20.24 4.37 -6.86
CA SER A 48 -19.24 5.30 -6.33
C SER A 48 -17.88 5.07 -7.00
N LEU A 49 -17.16 6.16 -7.29
CA LEU A 49 -15.82 6.11 -7.88
C LEU A 49 -14.81 6.75 -6.94
N HIS A 50 -13.69 6.07 -6.71
CA HIS A 50 -12.54 6.63 -6.02
C HIS A 50 -11.40 6.81 -7.02
N TYR A 51 -10.82 8.02 -7.09
CA TYR A 51 -9.58 8.29 -7.80
C TYR A 51 -8.58 8.92 -6.84
N SER A 52 -7.40 8.32 -6.67
CA SER A 52 -6.34 8.92 -5.85
C SER A 52 -5.98 10.32 -6.37
N GLY A 53 -5.60 11.24 -5.48
CA GLY A 53 -5.26 12.62 -5.84
C GLY A 53 -4.18 12.75 -6.91
N ILE A 54 -3.11 11.96 -6.80
CA ILE A 54 -2.05 11.94 -7.84
C ILE A 54 -2.57 11.54 -9.23
N LEU A 55 -3.50 10.57 -9.29
CA LEU A 55 -4.11 10.17 -10.55
C LEU A 55 -5.03 11.28 -11.08
N LEU A 56 -5.77 11.97 -10.20
CA LEU A 56 -6.60 13.11 -10.61
C LEU A 56 -5.76 14.28 -11.13
N GLU A 57 -4.61 14.58 -10.51
CA GLU A 57 -3.68 15.61 -11.00
C GLU A 57 -3.15 15.24 -12.40
N TRP A 58 -2.79 13.98 -12.61
CA TRP A 58 -2.34 13.51 -13.92
C TRP A 58 -3.47 13.56 -14.97
N LEU A 59 -4.68 13.12 -14.62
CA LEU A 59 -5.84 13.20 -15.51
C LEU A 59 -6.22 14.65 -15.83
N GLU A 60 -6.14 15.58 -14.87
CA GLU A 60 -6.38 17.01 -15.12
C GLU A 60 -5.35 17.59 -16.11
N ALA A 61 -4.08 17.16 -16.02
CA ALA A 61 -3.01 17.64 -16.89
C ALA A 61 -3.06 17.07 -18.32
N TYR A 62 -3.35 15.76 -18.47
CA TYR A 62 -3.25 15.05 -19.75
C TYR A 62 -4.59 14.73 -20.41
N HIS A 63 -5.65 14.55 -19.62
CA HIS A 63 -7.00 14.20 -20.07
C HIS A 63 -8.09 15.05 -19.39
N PRO A 64 -8.04 16.40 -19.48
CA PRO A 64 -9.03 17.25 -18.84
C PRO A 64 -10.47 16.95 -19.29
N GLU A 65 -10.66 16.42 -20.50
CA GLU A 65 -11.95 15.96 -21.00
C GLU A 65 -12.57 14.85 -20.14
N PHE A 66 -11.74 14.03 -19.50
CA PHE A 66 -12.20 12.97 -18.61
C PHE A 66 -12.85 13.53 -17.35
N LEU A 67 -12.32 14.64 -16.81
CA LEU A 67 -12.92 15.32 -15.67
C LEU A 67 -14.31 15.87 -16.02
N ASP A 68 -14.52 16.32 -17.26
CA ASP A 68 -15.85 16.75 -17.73
C ASP A 68 -16.86 15.59 -17.77
N LEU A 69 -16.42 14.40 -18.18
CA LEU A 69 -17.25 13.19 -18.13
C LEU A 69 -17.63 12.83 -16.68
N LEU A 70 -16.68 12.92 -15.74
CA LEU A 70 -16.95 12.71 -14.32
C LEU A 70 -17.92 13.76 -13.76
N ARG A 71 -17.75 15.04 -14.10
CA ARG A 71 -18.69 16.12 -13.72
C ARG A 71 -20.10 15.83 -14.22
N LEU A 72 -20.24 15.33 -15.44
CA LEU A 72 -21.54 14.95 -16.01
C LEU A 72 -22.19 13.81 -15.21
N LEU A 73 -21.43 12.76 -14.86
CA LEU A 73 -21.94 11.64 -14.06
C LEU A 73 -22.35 12.09 -12.64
N VAL A 74 -21.57 12.97 -12.01
CA VAL A 74 -21.88 13.56 -10.70
C VAL A 74 -23.14 14.44 -10.78
N ALA A 75 -23.25 15.32 -11.78
CA ALA A 75 -24.41 16.18 -11.99
C ALA A 75 -25.71 15.37 -12.22
N ARG A 76 -25.60 14.19 -12.84
CA ARG A 76 -26.73 13.24 -13.02
C ARG A 76 -27.07 12.45 -11.76
N GLN A 77 -26.35 12.66 -10.64
CA GLN A 77 -26.43 11.83 -9.43
C GLN A 77 -26.24 10.34 -9.72
N GLN A 78 -25.49 10.05 -10.79
CA GLN A 78 -25.19 8.71 -11.23
C GLN A 78 -23.94 8.17 -10.52
N VAL A 79 -22.99 9.08 -10.23
CA VAL A 79 -21.76 8.76 -9.51
C VAL A 79 -21.62 9.63 -8.28
N GLU A 80 -21.27 8.99 -7.17
CA GLU A 80 -20.64 9.63 -6.02
C GLU A 80 -19.12 9.54 -6.15
N LEU A 81 -18.40 10.65 -5.98
CA LEU A 81 -16.94 10.62 -5.82
C LEU A 81 -16.59 10.36 -4.36
N VAL A 82 -15.75 9.36 -4.12
CA VAL A 82 -15.27 8.97 -2.80
C VAL A 82 -13.90 9.62 -2.56
N GLY A 83 -13.68 10.12 -1.34
CA GLY A 83 -12.40 10.67 -0.91
C GLY A 83 -11.44 9.59 -0.40
N GLY A 84 -10.43 9.96 0.37
CA GLY A 84 -9.34 9.07 0.73
C GLY A 84 -8.08 9.87 1.02
N GLY A 85 -6.94 9.21 1.17
CA GLY A 85 -5.68 9.94 1.27
C GLY A 85 -5.15 10.37 -0.10
N PHE A 86 -4.78 11.64 -0.25
CA PHE A 86 -4.42 12.21 -1.56
C PHE A 86 -3.36 11.43 -2.35
N TYR A 87 -2.29 10.95 -1.71
CA TYR A 87 -1.26 10.14 -2.35
C TYR A 87 -1.35 8.66 -1.92
N GLU A 88 -2.52 8.18 -1.48
CA GLU A 88 -2.73 6.79 -1.03
C GLU A 88 -1.75 6.32 0.05
N PRO A 89 -1.67 6.98 1.22
CA PRO A 89 -0.91 6.48 2.35
C PRO A 89 -1.61 5.31 3.03
N ILE A 90 -0.83 4.41 3.64
CA ILE A 90 -1.38 3.57 4.72
C ILE A 90 -1.63 4.46 5.92
N LEU A 91 -2.89 4.86 6.13
CA LEU A 91 -3.23 5.81 7.19
C LEU A 91 -2.74 5.33 8.56
N ALA A 92 -2.86 4.03 8.87
CA ALA A 92 -2.37 3.45 10.12
C ALA A 92 -0.84 3.58 10.35
N ALA A 93 -0.07 3.88 9.30
CA ALA A 93 1.39 4.00 9.37
C ALA A 93 1.89 5.46 9.43
N ILE A 94 1.00 6.46 9.47
CA ILE A 94 1.38 7.89 9.50
C ILE A 94 0.76 8.62 10.70
N SER A 95 1.24 9.83 10.97
CA SER A 95 0.74 10.65 12.08
C SER A 95 -0.71 11.09 11.86
N ASP A 96 -1.47 11.35 12.93
CA ASP A 96 -2.86 11.85 12.80
C ASP A 96 -2.93 13.18 12.05
N ALA A 97 -1.94 14.05 12.22
CA ALA A 97 -1.85 15.30 11.48
C ALA A 97 -1.74 15.05 9.97
N ASP A 98 -0.90 14.09 9.56
CA ASP A 98 -0.73 13.74 8.15
C ASP A 98 -1.96 12.99 7.60
N LYS A 99 -2.59 12.10 8.37
CA LYS A 99 -3.88 11.46 8.01
C LYS A 99 -4.89 12.55 7.61
N GLN A 100 -5.08 13.54 8.47
CA GLN A 100 -6.02 14.62 8.25
C GLN A 100 -5.62 15.52 7.07
N ALA A 101 -4.33 15.82 6.91
CA ALA A 101 -3.82 16.62 5.79
C ALA A 101 -4.09 15.92 4.45
N HIS A 102 -3.84 14.61 4.36
CA HIS A 102 -4.16 13.79 3.21
C HIS A 102 -5.64 13.81 2.83
N ILE A 103 -6.52 13.58 3.82
CA ILE A 103 -7.96 13.49 3.61
C ILE A 103 -8.53 14.83 3.19
N ARG A 104 -8.15 15.91 3.88
CA ARG A 104 -8.61 17.27 3.55
C ARG A 104 -8.14 17.67 2.17
N LYS A 105 -6.88 17.42 1.81
CA LYS A 105 -6.35 17.74 0.48
C LYS A 105 -7.16 17.09 -0.65
N LEU A 106 -7.53 15.81 -0.52
CA LEU A 106 -8.35 15.14 -1.55
C LEU A 106 -9.79 15.62 -1.53
N SER A 107 -10.37 15.81 -0.34
CA SER A 107 -11.73 16.31 -0.20
C SER A 107 -11.90 17.70 -0.80
N ASP A 108 -10.95 18.60 -0.54
CA ASP A 108 -10.93 19.97 -1.07
C ASP A 108 -10.70 19.97 -2.59
N TYR A 109 -9.83 19.09 -3.10
CA TYR A 109 -9.66 18.90 -4.53
C TYR A 109 -10.97 18.49 -5.20
N ILE A 110 -11.62 17.43 -4.69
CA ILE A 110 -12.88 16.91 -5.23
C ILE A 110 -13.98 17.98 -5.16
N GLU A 111 -14.15 18.64 -4.02
CA GLU A 111 -15.15 19.69 -3.85
C GLU A 111 -14.93 20.85 -4.84
N SER A 112 -13.68 21.31 -5.01
CA SER A 112 -13.36 22.41 -5.92
C SER A 112 -13.59 22.09 -7.39
N ARG A 113 -13.42 20.82 -7.81
CA ARG A 113 -13.49 20.41 -9.22
C ARG A 113 -14.85 19.83 -9.62
N PHE A 114 -15.58 19.26 -8.68
CA PHE A 114 -16.83 18.52 -8.94
C PHE A 114 -18.03 19.06 -8.14
N GLY A 115 -17.83 20.02 -7.24
CA GLY A 115 -18.91 20.76 -6.58
C GLY A 115 -19.56 20.03 -5.40
N ALA A 116 -19.06 18.86 -5.01
CA ALA A 116 -19.53 18.11 -3.85
C ALA A 116 -18.35 17.59 -3.04
N ARG A 117 -18.37 17.83 -1.73
CA ARG A 117 -17.40 17.24 -0.81
C ARG A 117 -17.70 15.75 -0.62
N PRO A 118 -16.71 14.85 -0.73
CA PRO A 118 -16.95 13.43 -0.51
C PRO A 118 -17.31 13.15 0.95
N ALA A 119 -18.31 12.29 1.18
CA ALA A 119 -18.65 11.82 2.51
C ALA A 119 -17.84 10.58 2.92
N GLY A 120 -17.56 9.69 1.97
CA GLY A 120 -16.77 8.48 2.20
C GLY A 120 -15.30 8.65 1.94
N ALA A 121 -14.51 7.73 2.49
CA ALA A 121 -13.11 7.57 2.13
C ALA A 121 -12.78 6.13 1.70
N TRP A 122 -11.92 5.99 0.70
CA TRP A 122 -11.20 4.76 0.43
C TRP A 122 -10.04 4.62 1.41
N LEU A 123 -10.01 3.51 2.15
CA LEU A 123 -8.90 3.17 3.02
C LEU A 123 -7.87 2.38 2.20
N ALA A 124 -6.74 3.00 1.90
CA ALA A 124 -5.66 2.39 1.11
C ALA A 124 -5.31 1.00 1.64
N GLU A 125 -5.31 0.01 0.75
CA GLU A 125 -5.07 -1.40 1.06
C GLU A 125 -5.96 -2.00 2.16
N ARG A 126 -7.08 -1.34 2.50
CA ARG A 126 -8.00 -1.70 3.58
C ARG A 126 -7.27 -2.01 4.89
N VAL A 127 -6.12 -1.37 5.15
CA VAL A 127 -5.36 -1.56 6.40
C VAL A 127 -6.08 -0.83 7.53
N TRP A 128 -6.87 -1.57 8.30
CA TRP A 128 -7.66 -1.05 9.41
C TRP A 128 -6.94 -1.18 10.75
N GLU A 129 -7.05 -0.14 11.58
CA GLU A 129 -6.76 -0.20 13.01
C GLU A 129 -7.89 0.43 13.83
N PRO A 130 -8.14 -0.05 15.07
CA PRO A 130 -9.14 0.53 15.97
C PRO A 130 -8.95 2.01 16.29
N SER A 131 -7.77 2.59 16.02
CA SER A 131 -7.45 4.00 16.22
C SER A 131 -7.58 4.88 14.97
N LEU A 132 -8.22 4.37 13.92
CA LEU A 132 -8.57 5.16 12.73
C LEU A 132 -9.90 5.93 12.82
N PRO A 133 -10.95 5.50 13.55
CA PRO A 133 -12.22 6.21 13.54
C PRO A 133 -12.09 7.70 13.90
N LYS A 134 -11.29 8.05 14.92
CA LYS A 134 -11.14 9.43 15.36
C LYS A 134 -10.50 10.33 14.30
N PRO A 135 -9.28 10.08 13.80
CA PRO A 135 -8.66 10.97 12.82
C PRO A 135 -9.46 11.05 11.51
N LEU A 136 -10.17 9.99 11.12
CA LEU A 136 -11.07 10.00 9.96
C LEU A 136 -12.30 10.90 10.16
N ALA A 137 -13.01 10.72 11.27
CA ALA A 137 -14.19 11.52 11.59
C ALA A 137 -13.84 13.01 11.78
N GLU A 138 -12.72 13.32 12.45
CA GLU A 138 -12.21 14.70 12.59
C GLU A 138 -11.78 15.34 11.26
N ALA A 139 -11.52 14.53 10.23
CA ALA A 139 -11.28 14.99 8.87
C ALA A 139 -12.57 15.14 8.03
N GLY A 140 -13.73 14.76 8.59
CA GLY A 140 -15.04 14.83 7.94
C GLY A 140 -15.44 13.57 7.18
N VAL A 141 -14.77 12.44 7.40
CA VAL A 141 -15.15 11.14 6.81
C VAL A 141 -16.33 10.55 7.58
N ASP A 142 -17.40 10.23 6.85
CA ASP A 142 -18.62 9.65 7.39
C ASP A 142 -18.65 8.12 7.31
N TYR A 143 -18.07 7.54 6.26
CA TYR A 143 -18.04 6.10 6.06
C TYR A 143 -16.77 5.56 5.39
N LEU A 144 -16.52 4.28 5.61
CA LEU A 144 -15.57 3.46 4.86
C LEU A 144 -16.23 2.20 4.31
N VAL A 145 -15.65 1.67 3.22
CA VAL A 145 -15.90 0.30 2.75
C VAL A 145 -14.71 -0.57 3.12
N LEU A 146 -14.93 -1.65 3.87
CA LEU A 146 -13.90 -2.57 4.33
C LEU A 146 -14.24 -4.01 3.93
N ASP A 147 -13.24 -4.85 3.70
CA ASP A 147 -13.45 -6.24 3.32
C ASP A 147 -14.19 -7.03 4.41
N ASP A 148 -15.10 -7.91 4.00
CA ASP A 148 -15.84 -8.85 4.87
C ASP A 148 -14.97 -9.57 5.91
N THR A 149 -13.72 -9.84 5.55
CA THR A 149 -12.70 -10.44 6.42
C THR A 149 -12.56 -9.70 7.75
N HIS A 150 -12.68 -8.37 7.79
CA HIS A 150 -12.63 -7.60 9.03
C HIS A 150 -13.83 -7.90 9.95
N PHE A 151 -15.02 -7.97 9.36
CA PHE A 151 -16.28 -8.17 10.06
C PHE A 151 -16.42 -9.60 10.56
N LEU A 152 -16.08 -10.57 9.72
CA LEU A 152 -15.95 -11.97 10.09
C LEU A 152 -14.91 -12.12 11.21
N ALA A 153 -13.84 -11.33 11.16
CA ALA A 153 -12.82 -11.37 12.20
C ALA A 153 -13.28 -10.82 13.55
N ALA A 154 -14.25 -9.91 13.54
CA ALA A 154 -14.92 -9.37 14.72
C ALA A 154 -16.05 -10.29 15.25
N GLY A 155 -16.37 -11.37 14.54
CA GLY A 155 -17.32 -12.38 14.97
C GLY A 155 -18.69 -12.35 14.29
N LEU A 156 -18.89 -11.52 13.25
CA LEU A 156 -20.11 -11.59 12.45
C LEU A 156 -20.18 -12.88 11.62
N GLU A 157 -21.40 -13.33 11.36
CA GLU A 157 -21.71 -14.38 10.39
C GLU A 157 -21.88 -13.80 8.98
N PRO A 158 -21.68 -14.60 7.91
CA PRO A 158 -21.87 -14.14 6.53
C PRO A 158 -23.24 -13.49 6.28
N SER A 159 -24.31 -14.01 6.89
CA SER A 159 -25.67 -13.45 6.77
C SER A 159 -25.85 -12.07 7.39
N GLU A 160 -24.90 -11.62 8.21
CA GLU A 160 -24.92 -10.30 8.86
C GLU A 160 -24.15 -9.24 8.05
N LEU A 161 -23.49 -9.62 6.95
CA LEU A 161 -22.66 -8.71 6.16
C LEU A 161 -23.45 -7.82 5.19
N HIS A 162 -24.78 -7.87 5.22
CA HIS A 162 -25.65 -7.25 4.22
C HIS A 162 -26.20 -5.88 4.63
N GLY A 163 -25.45 -5.12 5.43
CA GLY A 163 -25.87 -3.85 5.99
C GLY A 163 -24.71 -2.95 6.39
N VAL A 164 -25.01 -1.94 7.21
CA VAL A 164 -24.04 -0.92 7.62
C VAL A 164 -23.87 -1.00 9.13
N TYR A 165 -22.65 -0.87 9.60
CA TYR A 165 -22.34 -0.84 11.03
C TYR A 165 -21.76 0.51 11.44
N VAL A 166 -21.87 0.85 12.72
CA VAL A 166 -21.18 2.00 13.31
C VAL A 166 -20.05 1.51 14.19
N THR A 167 -18.89 2.15 14.09
CA THR A 167 -17.81 2.04 15.08
C THR A 167 -17.51 3.40 15.67
N GLU A 168 -16.72 3.46 16.73
CA GLU A 168 -16.23 4.73 17.27
C GLU A 168 -14.86 4.59 17.91
N GLU A 169 -14.15 5.71 18.01
CA GLU A 169 -12.97 5.85 18.85
C GLU A 169 -13.10 7.14 19.67
N THR A 170 -13.10 7.02 21.00
CA THR A 170 -13.19 8.16 21.92
C THR A 170 -14.41 9.06 21.67
N GLY A 171 -15.53 8.48 21.24
CA GLY A 171 -16.78 9.18 20.91
C GLY A 171 -16.88 9.69 19.46
N SER A 172 -15.82 9.54 18.66
CA SER A 172 -15.85 9.89 17.23
C SER A 172 -16.37 8.70 16.43
N ALA A 173 -17.60 8.80 15.93
CA ALA A 173 -18.28 7.73 15.22
C ALA A 173 -17.92 7.69 13.73
N LEU A 174 -17.90 6.49 13.16
CA LEU A 174 -17.65 6.22 11.74
C LEU A 174 -18.53 5.06 11.26
N ARG A 175 -19.12 5.16 10.06
CA ARG A 175 -19.90 4.06 9.47
C ARG A 175 -19.01 3.12 8.66
N LEU A 176 -19.25 1.82 8.77
CA LEU A 176 -18.47 0.79 8.09
C LEU A 176 -19.41 -0.08 7.23
N VAL A 177 -19.03 -0.24 5.97
CA VAL A 177 -19.77 -1.04 4.98
C VAL A 177 -18.95 -2.28 4.59
N PRO A 178 -19.46 -3.51 4.79
CA PRO A 178 -18.79 -4.73 4.36
C PRO A 178 -18.74 -4.87 2.83
N SER A 179 -17.53 -5.02 2.27
CA SER A 179 -17.28 -5.41 0.89
C SER A 179 -17.23 -6.94 0.80
N LEU A 180 -18.17 -7.52 0.05
CA LEU A 180 -18.35 -8.97 -0.04
C LEU A 180 -17.31 -9.59 -0.99
N LYS A 181 -16.50 -10.54 -0.48
CA LYS A 181 -15.54 -11.31 -1.29
C LYS A 181 -16.22 -12.03 -2.44
N ALA A 182 -17.43 -12.55 -2.24
CA ALA A 182 -18.21 -13.21 -3.30
C ALA A 182 -18.40 -12.31 -4.53
N LEU A 183 -18.69 -11.02 -4.33
CA LEU A 183 -18.83 -10.05 -5.42
C LEU A 183 -17.47 -9.71 -6.05
N ARG A 184 -16.43 -9.52 -5.24
CA ARG A 184 -15.06 -9.22 -5.72
C ARG A 184 -14.46 -10.30 -6.63
N TYR A 185 -14.87 -11.55 -6.43
CA TYR A 185 -14.44 -12.70 -7.24
C TYR A 185 -15.38 -12.99 -8.41
N ALA A 186 -16.63 -12.52 -8.36
CA ALA A 186 -17.56 -12.61 -9.48
C ALA A 186 -17.34 -11.47 -10.49
N ILE A 187 -17.19 -10.23 -10.02
CA ILE A 187 -17.07 -9.02 -10.83
C ILE A 187 -15.59 -8.70 -11.05
N PRO A 188 -15.08 -8.56 -12.29
CA PRO A 188 -15.70 -8.82 -13.59
C PRO A 188 -15.18 -10.12 -14.23
N PHE A 189 -15.02 -11.20 -13.46
CA PHE A 189 -14.34 -12.42 -13.92
C PHE A 189 -15.31 -13.52 -14.35
N ARG A 190 -16.46 -13.63 -13.69
CA ARG A 190 -17.49 -14.64 -13.94
C ARG A 190 -18.64 -14.04 -14.74
N GLU A 191 -19.47 -14.88 -15.35
CA GLU A 191 -20.61 -14.38 -16.14
C GLU A 191 -21.60 -13.57 -15.26
N PRO A 192 -22.26 -12.53 -15.81
CA PRO A 192 -23.15 -11.64 -15.05
C PRO A 192 -24.22 -12.36 -14.22
N GLU A 193 -24.73 -13.48 -14.70
CA GLU A 193 -25.75 -14.31 -14.04
C GLU A 193 -25.28 -14.82 -12.67
N GLU A 194 -23.99 -15.11 -12.50
CA GLU A 194 -23.45 -15.51 -11.20
C GLU A 194 -23.54 -14.38 -10.18
N THR A 195 -23.28 -13.13 -10.61
CA THR A 195 -23.43 -11.97 -9.74
C THR A 195 -24.90 -11.78 -9.36
N LEU A 196 -25.83 -11.89 -10.32
CA LEU A 196 -27.26 -11.81 -10.03
C LEU A 196 -27.72 -12.92 -9.07
N SER A 197 -27.16 -14.13 -9.17
CA SER A 197 -27.44 -15.23 -8.26
C SER A 197 -27.06 -14.88 -6.82
N VAL A 198 -25.86 -14.32 -6.61
CA VAL A 198 -25.41 -13.86 -5.29
C VAL A 198 -26.34 -12.77 -4.75
N LEU A 199 -26.73 -11.80 -5.59
CA LEU A 199 -27.62 -10.71 -5.17
C LEU A 199 -29.02 -11.18 -4.79
N ARG A 200 -29.53 -12.25 -5.42
CA ARG A 200 -30.85 -12.82 -5.09
C ARG A 200 -30.94 -13.41 -3.69
N GLU A 201 -29.81 -13.79 -3.09
CA GLU A 201 -29.78 -14.22 -1.69
C GLU A 201 -30.33 -13.14 -0.75
N GLY A 202 -30.31 -11.87 -1.17
CA GLY A 202 -30.86 -10.74 -0.42
C GLY A 202 -32.39 -10.63 -0.40
N GLU A 203 -33.14 -11.32 -1.27
CA GLU A 203 -34.60 -11.16 -1.35
C GLU A 203 -35.34 -11.60 -0.06
N GLY A 204 -34.66 -12.37 0.81
CA GLY A 204 -35.15 -12.85 2.11
C GLY A 204 -34.53 -12.17 3.35
N LEU A 205 -33.63 -11.20 3.19
CA LEU A 205 -32.92 -10.58 4.32
C LEU A 205 -33.62 -9.30 4.82
N ASP A 206 -33.39 -8.96 6.09
CA ASP A 206 -33.84 -7.69 6.69
C ASP A 206 -33.00 -6.51 6.19
N SER A 207 -31.67 -6.67 6.24
CA SER A 207 -30.73 -5.76 5.59
C SER A 207 -30.32 -6.33 4.24
N ARG A 208 -30.45 -5.53 3.19
CA ARG A 208 -30.33 -5.99 1.79
C ARG A 208 -29.26 -5.24 1.01
N LEU A 209 -28.23 -4.74 1.70
CA LEU A 209 -27.07 -4.11 1.07
C LEU A 209 -26.08 -5.16 0.62
N PHE A 210 -25.76 -5.16 -0.67
CA PHE A 210 -24.68 -5.93 -1.24
C PHE A 210 -23.66 -4.94 -1.75
N ALA A 211 -22.54 -4.82 -1.04
CA ALA A 211 -21.51 -3.85 -1.38
C ALA A 211 -20.22 -4.53 -1.84
N MET A 212 -19.52 -3.87 -2.76
CA MET A 212 -18.21 -4.28 -3.25
C MET A 212 -17.34 -3.04 -3.45
N GLY A 213 -16.20 -3.02 -2.79
CA GLY A 213 -15.10 -2.09 -3.07
C GLY A 213 -13.93 -2.84 -3.69
N ASP A 214 -13.50 -2.44 -4.90
CA ASP A 214 -12.41 -3.14 -5.60
C ASP A 214 -11.70 -2.29 -6.65
N ASP A 215 -10.57 -2.80 -7.12
CA ASP A 215 -9.64 -2.11 -8.00
C ASP A 215 -10.16 -1.96 -9.43
N GLY A 216 -10.21 -0.73 -9.94
CA GLY A 216 -10.65 -0.38 -11.28
C GLY A 216 -9.79 -0.98 -12.38
N LYS A 217 -8.53 -1.33 -12.07
CA LYS A 217 -7.61 -1.97 -13.03
C LYS A 217 -8.05 -3.41 -13.36
N LYS A 218 -8.91 -4.03 -12.54
CA LYS A 218 -9.59 -5.29 -12.87
C LYS A 218 -10.45 -5.19 -14.13
N PHE A 219 -10.96 -4.00 -14.43
CA PHE A 219 -11.82 -3.73 -15.57
C PHE A 219 -11.00 -3.33 -16.81
N GLY A 220 -9.83 -3.94 -17.07
CA GLY A 220 -9.15 -3.76 -18.35
C GLY A 220 -7.63 -3.86 -18.34
N VAL A 221 -6.96 -3.50 -17.25
CA VAL A 221 -5.48 -3.47 -17.21
C VAL A 221 -4.91 -4.85 -16.89
N TRP A 222 -5.55 -5.58 -16.00
CA TRP A 222 -5.06 -6.89 -15.59
C TRP A 222 -5.00 -7.87 -16.78
N PRO A 223 -4.06 -8.83 -16.81
CA PRO A 223 -3.82 -9.66 -18.00
C PRO A 223 -5.07 -10.39 -18.52
N GLY A 224 -5.51 -10.03 -19.72
CA GLY A 224 -6.69 -10.61 -20.39
C GLY A 224 -8.02 -9.92 -20.09
N THR A 225 -8.06 -9.01 -19.10
CA THR A 225 -9.32 -8.36 -18.69
C THR A 225 -9.84 -7.37 -19.72
N TYR A 226 -9.00 -6.65 -20.47
CA TYR A 226 -9.50 -5.76 -21.55
C TYR A 226 -10.33 -6.51 -22.58
N ASP A 227 -9.83 -7.66 -23.03
CA ASP A 227 -10.52 -8.48 -24.02
C ASP A 227 -11.82 -9.04 -23.46
N HIS A 228 -11.81 -9.53 -22.21
CA HIS A 228 -13.02 -10.03 -21.56
C HIS A 228 -14.07 -8.92 -21.33
N VAL A 229 -13.66 -7.82 -20.72
CA VAL A 229 -14.53 -6.74 -20.23
C VAL A 229 -15.13 -5.95 -21.39
N TYR A 230 -14.33 -5.63 -22.41
CA TYR A 230 -14.75 -4.74 -23.51
C TYR A 230 -14.90 -5.46 -24.85
N LYS A 231 -13.89 -6.22 -25.32
CA LYS A 231 -14.01 -6.86 -26.65
C LYS A 231 -15.08 -7.95 -26.69
N ASN A 232 -15.17 -8.72 -25.61
CA ASN A 232 -16.19 -9.75 -25.44
C ASN A 232 -17.45 -9.19 -24.77
N GLY A 233 -17.53 -7.88 -24.51
CA GLY A 233 -18.73 -7.17 -24.07
C GLY A 233 -19.26 -7.55 -22.68
N TRP A 234 -18.42 -8.04 -21.77
CA TRP A 234 -18.87 -8.43 -20.42
C TRP A 234 -19.49 -7.25 -19.65
N LEU A 235 -18.86 -6.06 -19.68
CA LEU A 235 -19.36 -4.91 -18.92
C LEU A 235 -20.73 -4.45 -19.40
N GLU A 236 -20.94 -4.39 -20.72
CA GLU A 236 -22.24 -4.07 -21.32
C GLU A 236 -23.30 -5.08 -20.88
N ARG A 237 -23.02 -6.39 -21.00
CA ARG A 237 -23.96 -7.44 -20.55
C ARG A 237 -24.26 -7.33 -19.05
N PHE A 238 -23.26 -7.04 -18.24
CA PHE A 238 -23.40 -6.89 -16.80
C PHE A 238 -24.33 -5.72 -16.44
N LEU A 239 -24.08 -4.54 -17.00
CA LEU A 239 -24.91 -3.36 -16.77
C LEU A 239 -26.35 -3.59 -17.27
N ALA A 240 -26.52 -4.11 -18.48
CA ALA A 240 -27.84 -4.43 -19.03
C ALA A 240 -28.61 -5.47 -18.18
N ALA A 241 -27.91 -6.49 -17.65
CA ALA A 241 -28.51 -7.49 -16.77
C ALA A 241 -28.99 -6.89 -15.45
N ILE A 242 -28.25 -5.94 -14.87
CA ILE A 242 -28.67 -5.18 -13.69
C ILE A 242 -29.92 -4.34 -14.00
N GLU A 243 -29.95 -3.63 -15.13
CA GLU A 243 -31.11 -2.83 -15.54
C GLU A 243 -32.35 -3.70 -15.76
N GLY A 244 -32.17 -4.88 -16.37
CA GLY A 244 -33.22 -5.88 -16.55
C GLY A 244 -33.74 -6.47 -15.25
N ALA A 245 -32.95 -6.45 -14.17
CA ALA A 245 -33.31 -6.90 -12.83
C ALA A 245 -34.00 -5.80 -11.98
N SER A 246 -34.29 -4.63 -12.56
CA SER A 246 -34.80 -3.45 -11.84
C SER A 246 -36.12 -3.64 -11.06
N THR A 247 -36.86 -4.74 -11.26
CA THR A 247 -38.06 -5.06 -10.48
C THR A 247 -37.73 -5.45 -9.03
N TRP A 248 -36.58 -6.09 -8.79
CA TRP A 248 -36.16 -6.60 -7.47
C TRP A 248 -34.78 -6.08 -7.02
N LEU A 249 -33.99 -5.52 -7.93
CA LEU A 249 -32.66 -4.95 -7.67
C LEU A 249 -32.66 -3.44 -7.91
N GLU A 250 -31.95 -2.70 -7.07
CA GLU A 250 -31.54 -1.32 -7.33
C GLU A 250 -30.03 -1.14 -7.19
N THR A 251 -29.46 -0.22 -7.96
CA THR A 251 -28.08 0.25 -7.76
C THR A 251 -28.10 1.56 -7.00
N THR A 252 -27.12 1.76 -6.13
CA THR A 252 -27.01 2.94 -5.27
C THR A 252 -25.56 3.38 -5.13
N THR A 253 -25.35 4.68 -4.97
CA THR A 253 -24.12 5.19 -4.34
C THR A 253 -24.14 4.82 -2.85
N VAL A 254 -22.99 4.73 -2.19
CA VAL A 254 -22.97 4.38 -0.76
C VAL A 254 -23.68 5.43 0.08
N SER A 255 -23.42 6.72 -0.14
CA SER A 255 -24.07 7.81 0.62
C SER A 255 -25.60 7.81 0.47
N ALA A 256 -26.14 7.60 -0.74
CA ALA A 256 -27.58 7.49 -0.95
C ALA A 256 -28.22 6.28 -0.26
N TYR A 257 -27.48 5.20 -0.02
CA TYR A 257 -27.95 4.08 0.81
C TYR A 257 -27.99 4.49 2.29
N LEU A 258 -26.89 5.06 2.79
CA LEU A 258 -26.73 5.50 4.19
C LEU A 258 -27.76 6.55 4.60
N ALA A 259 -28.16 7.44 3.68
CA ALA A 259 -29.17 8.47 3.94
C ALA A 259 -30.59 7.89 4.13
N ARG A 260 -30.86 6.67 3.64
CA ARG A 260 -32.20 6.06 3.65
C ARG A 260 -32.34 4.92 4.66
N HIS A 261 -31.23 4.36 5.14
CA HIS A 261 -31.22 3.17 5.98
C HIS A 261 -30.44 3.42 7.26
N PRO A 262 -31.01 3.12 8.44
CA PRO A 262 -30.25 3.17 9.69
C PRO A 262 -29.18 2.07 9.68
N PRO A 263 -28.06 2.27 10.39
CA PRO A 263 -27.10 1.19 10.63
C PRO A 263 -27.76 0.01 11.34
N VAL A 264 -27.35 -1.21 10.97
CA VAL A 264 -27.79 -2.47 11.58
C VAL A 264 -27.42 -2.53 13.06
N GLY A 265 -26.24 -2.02 13.40
CA GLY A 265 -25.78 -2.00 14.79
C GLY A 265 -24.39 -1.39 14.95
N ARG A 266 -23.80 -1.61 16.12
CA ARG A 266 -22.44 -1.17 16.46
C ARG A 266 -21.47 -2.35 16.37
N ILE A 267 -20.25 -2.09 15.92
CA ILE A 267 -19.17 -3.08 15.83
C ILE A 267 -17.81 -2.45 16.15
N TYR A 268 -16.87 -3.27 16.61
CA TYR A 268 -15.46 -2.94 16.73
C TYR A 268 -14.65 -3.99 15.99
N LEU A 269 -13.89 -3.55 14.99
CA LEU A 269 -13.11 -4.45 14.14
C LEU A 269 -11.67 -4.57 14.66
N PRO A 270 -11.07 -5.78 14.65
CA PRO A 270 -9.66 -5.94 14.98
C PRO A 270 -8.77 -5.37 13.86
N THR A 271 -7.49 -5.15 14.15
CA THR A 271 -6.50 -4.81 13.12
C THR A 271 -6.47 -5.91 12.04
N ALA A 272 -6.72 -5.53 10.80
CA ALA A 272 -6.78 -6.45 9.66
C ALA A 272 -6.63 -5.71 8.32
N SER A 273 -6.62 -6.48 7.25
CA SER A 273 -6.74 -6.06 5.85
C SER A 273 -7.49 -7.16 5.08
N TYR A 274 -7.51 -7.09 3.74
CA TYR A 274 -7.93 -8.23 2.93
C TYR A 274 -6.99 -9.43 3.14
N GLU A 275 -7.52 -10.63 2.93
CA GLU A 275 -6.84 -11.90 3.21
C GLU A 275 -5.44 -12.00 2.61
N GLU A 276 -5.29 -11.63 1.34
CA GLU A 276 -4.05 -11.75 0.61
C GLU A 276 -2.95 -10.84 1.21
N MET A 277 -3.31 -9.63 1.64
CA MET A 277 -2.39 -8.73 2.35
C MET A 277 -1.82 -9.37 3.61
N MET A 278 -2.68 -10.02 4.39
CA MET A 278 -2.28 -10.66 5.64
C MET A 278 -1.35 -11.86 5.40
N GLU A 279 -1.43 -12.52 4.25
CA GLU A 279 -0.44 -13.54 3.84
C GLU A 279 0.89 -12.88 3.48
N TRP A 280 0.89 -11.86 2.61
CA TRP A 280 2.13 -11.24 2.11
C TRP A 280 2.96 -10.54 3.19
N ALA A 281 2.29 -10.00 4.20
CA ALA A 281 2.91 -9.34 5.34
C ALA A 281 3.68 -10.31 6.26
N LEU A 282 3.52 -11.63 6.09
CA LEU A 282 4.26 -12.62 6.87
C LEU A 282 5.66 -12.87 6.30
N PRO A 283 6.62 -13.28 7.15
CA PRO A 283 7.87 -13.86 6.69
C PRO A 283 7.63 -15.08 5.78
N PRO A 284 8.51 -15.37 4.81
CA PRO A 284 8.28 -16.39 3.79
C PRO A 284 7.87 -17.75 4.35
N ARG A 285 8.54 -18.23 5.40
CA ARG A 285 8.22 -19.52 6.03
C ARG A 285 6.81 -19.53 6.62
N THR A 286 6.45 -18.51 7.38
CA THR A 286 5.14 -18.43 8.05
C THR A 286 4.01 -18.21 7.05
N ALA A 287 4.26 -17.47 5.96
CA ALA A 287 3.31 -17.34 4.86
C ALA A 287 2.98 -18.72 4.24
N ARG A 288 3.99 -19.59 4.04
CA ARG A 288 3.78 -20.97 3.56
C ARG A 288 2.90 -21.77 4.53
N GLU A 289 3.21 -21.71 5.83
CA GLU A 289 2.46 -22.44 6.87
C GLU A 289 1.00 -21.98 6.94
N LEU A 290 0.75 -20.66 6.83
CA LEU A 290 -0.61 -20.12 6.77
C LEU A 290 -1.37 -20.61 5.53
N LYS A 291 -0.73 -20.59 4.36
CA LYS A 291 -1.35 -21.06 3.12
C LYS A 291 -1.77 -22.53 3.22
N LEU A 292 -0.90 -23.38 3.77
CA LEU A 292 -1.22 -24.80 4.01
C LEU A 292 -2.40 -24.95 4.98
N ALA A 293 -2.44 -24.16 6.05
CA ALA A 293 -3.56 -24.17 6.99
C ALA A 293 -4.88 -23.74 6.33
N ILE A 294 -4.85 -22.73 5.45
CA ILE A 294 -6.02 -22.31 4.67
C ILE A 294 -6.50 -23.47 3.77
N GLU A 295 -5.61 -24.06 2.98
CA GLU A 295 -5.95 -25.19 2.10
C GLU A 295 -6.50 -26.41 2.86
N GLU A 296 -5.94 -26.71 4.04
CA GLU A 296 -6.43 -27.78 4.91
C GLU A 296 -7.84 -27.49 5.41
N THR A 297 -8.10 -26.25 5.83
CA THR A 297 -9.46 -25.86 6.24
C THR A 297 -10.45 -25.91 5.10
N GLU A 298 -10.10 -25.49 3.89
CA GLU A 298 -11.00 -25.54 2.73
C GLU A 298 -11.44 -26.97 2.37
N ARG A 299 -10.56 -27.96 2.59
CA ARG A 299 -10.86 -29.38 2.33
C ARG A 299 -11.65 -30.05 3.48
N ALA A 300 -11.70 -29.45 4.66
CA ALA A 300 -12.34 -30.04 5.83
C ALA A 300 -13.87 -29.84 5.82
N PRO A 301 -14.69 -30.84 6.22
CA PRO A 301 -16.15 -30.73 6.25
C PRO A 301 -16.71 -29.60 7.13
N SER A 302 -15.94 -29.15 8.13
CA SER A 302 -16.30 -28.01 8.99
C SER A 302 -15.60 -26.71 8.60
N GLY A 303 -14.73 -26.76 7.59
CA GLY A 303 -13.72 -25.78 7.23
C GLY A 303 -14.12 -24.32 7.26
N GLY A 304 -15.30 -24.00 6.73
CA GLY A 304 -15.82 -22.63 6.71
C GLY A 304 -15.97 -22.01 8.10
N ARG A 305 -16.25 -22.83 9.14
CA ARG A 305 -16.30 -22.35 10.53
C ARG A 305 -14.91 -22.13 11.11
N GLN A 306 -13.88 -22.91 10.76
CA GLN A 306 -12.52 -22.64 11.22
C GLN A 306 -11.87 -21.47 10.47
N ARG A 307 -12.18 -21.34 9.17
CA ARG A 307 -11.57 -20.36 8.27
C ARG A 307 -11.67 -18.93 8.82
N ARG A 308 -12.80 -18.56 9.42
CA ARG A 308 -13.03 -17.23 10.02
C ARG A 308 -12.12 -16.91 11.21
N PHE A 309 -11.45 -17.90 11.79
CA PHE A 309 -10.52 -17.71 12.92
C PHE A 309 -9.05 -17.72 12.49
N LEU A 310 -8.75 -18.10 11.25
CA LEU A 310 -7.40 -17.98 10.72
C LEU A 310 -7.08 -16.50 10.48
N ARG A 311 -5.94 -16.06 11.02
CA ARG A 311 -5.41 -14.70 10.88
C ARG A 311 -4.01 -14.79 10.30
N GLY A 312 -3.67 -13.85 9.41
CA GLY A 312 -2.31 -13.68 8.94
C GLY A 312 -1.59 -12.56 9.69
N GLY A 313 -0.56 -12.01 9.05
CA GLY A 313 0.16 -10.84 9.54
C GLY A 313 -0.62 -9.54 9.38
N ILE A 314 -0.08 -8.48 9.97
CA ILE A 314 -0.56 -7.10 9.80
C ILE A 314 0.41 -6.33 8.91
N TRP A 315 -0.05 -5.30 8.20
CA TRP A 315 0.76 -4.57 7.22
C TRP A 315 2.08 -4.04 7.81
N GLN A 316 2.10 -3.63 9.08
CA GLN A 316 3.31 -3.14 9.75
C GLN A 316 4.45 -4.17 9.77
N ASN A 317 4.14 -5.47 9.64
CA ASN A 317 5.17 -6.51 9.54
C ASN A 317 6.02 -6.37 8.27
N PHE A 318 5.59 -5.62 7.25
CA PHE A 318 6.46 -5.26 6.13
C PHE A 318 7.65 -4.39 6.54
N LEU A 319 7.52 -3.59 7.59
CA LEU A 319 8.63 -2.82 8.15
C LEU A 319 9.65 -3.75 8.85
N VAL A 320 9.23 -4.93 9.28
CA VAL A 320 10.15 -5.98 9.78
C VAL A 320 10.74 -6.79 8.62
N LYS A 321 9.88 -7.22 7.69
CA LYS A 321 10.25 -8.03 6.52
C LYS A 321 11.25 -7.30 5.61
N TYR A 322 11.10 -5.99 5.48
CA TYR A 322 11.95 -5.12 4.68
C TYR A 322 12.51 -3.98 5.54
N PRO A 323 13.70 -4.16 6.15
CA PRO A 323 14.38 -3.10 6.90
C PRO A 323 14.59 -1.81 6.09
N GLU A 324 14.77 -1.93 4.77
CA GLU A 324 14.88 -0.79 3.86
C GLU A 324 13.57 0.02 3.80
N SER A 325 12.40 -0.65 3.89
CA SER A 325 11.10 0.02 4.04
C SER A 325 11.01 0.79 5.35
N ASN A 326 11.40 0.14 6.45
CA ASN A 326 11.39 0.76 7.77
C ASN A 326 12.28 2.01 7.82
N GLN A 327 13.45 1.97 7.17
CA GLN A 327 14.32 3.14 7.07
C GLN A 327 13.63 4.31 6.35
N ILE A 328 13.02 4.07 5.18
CA ILE A 328 12.26 5.11 4.45
C ILE A 328 11.09 5.63 5.31
N HIS A 329 10.41 4.73 6.01
CA HIS A 329 9.27 5.07 6.87
C HIS A 329 9.69 5.94 8.06
N LYS A 330 10.81 5.60 8.72
CA LYS A 330 11.31 6.36 9.87
C LYS A 330 11.89 7.71 9.44
N LEU A 331 12.47 7.79 8.23
CA LEU A 331 12.84 9.06 7.62
C LEU A 331 11.61 9.94 7.37
N MET A 332 10.53 9.35 6.84
CA MET A 332 9.25 10.03 6.63
C MET A 332 8.68 10.56 7.95
N LEU A 333 8.67 9.77 9.03
CA LEU A 333 8.18 10.23 10.32
C LEU A 333 9.04 11.34 10.93
N GLU A 334 10.36 11.31 10.71
CA GLU A 334 11.26 12.38 11.13
C GLU A 334 10.95 13.70 10.42
N VAL A 335 10.77 13.66 9.10
CA VAL A 335 10.36 14.83 8.30
C VAL A 335 8.99 15.34 8.75
N SER A 336 8.03 14.45 9.01
CA SER A 336 6.70 14.79 9.55
C SER A 336 6.81 15.55 10.88
N ARG A 337 7.60 15.03 11.83
CA ARG A 337 7.81 15.67 13.14
C ARG A 337 8.42 17.07 13.01
N ARG A 338 9.39 17.25 12.11
CA ARG A 338 10.01 18.56 11.82
C ARG A 338 8.99 19.52 11.22
N LEU A 339 8.21 19.08 10.22
CA LEU A 339 7.15 19.89 9.61
C LEU A 339 6.09 20.34 10.62
N GLU A 340 5.66 19.45 11.52
CA GLU A 340 4.68 19.79 12.56
C GLU A 340 5.23 20.80 13.58
N THR A 341 6.53 20.74 13.87
CA THR A 341 7.20 21.78 14.68
C THR A 341 7.12 23.13 13.97
N GLU A 342 7.43 23.14 12.67
CA GLU A 342 7.42 24.33 11.83
C GLU A 342 6.03 24.97 11.69
N LYS A 343 4.96 24.16 11.56
CA LYS A 343 3.56 24.61 11.51
C LYS A 343 3.09 25.32 12.79
N ARG A 344 3.67 25.01 13.95
CA ARG A 344 3.29 25.63 15.24
C ARG A 344 3.81 27.06 15.41
N HIS A 345 4.77 27.49 14.61
CA HIS A 345 5.31 28.85 14.65
C HIS A 345 4.30 29.86 14.06
N ARG A 346 3.49 30.49 14.94
CA ARG A 346 2.35 31.36 14.59
C ARG A 346 2.71 32.68 13.88
N THR A 347 3.96 33.14 13.93
CA THR A 347 4.44 34.41 13.37
C THR A 347 5.24 34.22 12.08
N ALA A 348 4.72 33.45 11.12
CA ALA A 348 5.43 33.19 9.88
C ALA A 348 5.22 34.31 8.84
N ALA A 349 6.32 34.92 8.36
CA ALA A 349 6.32 35.72 7.14
C ALA A 349 5.78 34.88 5.96
N LYS A 350 5.15 35.52 4.97
CA LYS A 350 4.50 34.86 3.80
C LYS A 350 5.40 33.80 3.13
N ASN A 351 6.71 34.05 3.04
CA ASN A 351 7.68 33.12 2.47
C ASN A 351 7.79 31.82 3.27
N ARG A 352 7.83 31.88 4.61
CA ARG A 352 7.90 30.69 5.47
C ARG A 352 6.66 29.81 5.33
N ALA A 353 5.47 30.42 5.29
CA ALA A 353 4.24 29.67 5.08
C ALA A 353 4.19 28.96 3.70
N SER A 354 4.82 29.54 2.68
CA SER A 354 4.94 28.89 1.37
C SER A 354 5.85 27.66 1.42
N ILE A 355 7.02 27.80 2.05
CA ILE A 355 8.00 26.70 2.21
C ILE A 355 7.37 25.55 2.99
N VAL A 356 6.63 25.83 4.06
CA VAL A 356 5.94 24.80 4.86
C VAL A 356 4.90 24.04 4.03
N ARG A 357 4.09 24.72 3.20
CA ARG A 357 3.11 24.05 2.33
C ARG A 357 3.77 23.19 1.24
N GLU A 358 4.89 23.65 0.71
CA GLU A 358 5.66 22.89 -0.29
C GLU A 358 6.31 21.65 0.35
N ALA A 359 6.91 21.80 1.53
CA ALA A 359 7.45 20.69 2.31
C ALA A 359 6.36 19.68 2.71
N GLU A 360 5.17 20.16 3.09
CA GLU A 360 4.00 19.29 3.35
C GLU A 360 3.61 18.51 2.09
N THR A 361 3.54 19.16 0.92
CA THR A 361 3.21 18.47 -0.34
C THR A 361 4.20 17.35 -0.64
N HIS A 362 5.50 17.60 -0.46
CA HIS A 362 6.53 16.59 -0.61
C HIS A 362 6.44 15.47 0.43
N LEU A 363 6.21 15.79 1.71
CA LEU A 363 5.99 14.78 2.75
C LEU A 363 4.81 13.87 2.42
N LEU A 364 3.66 14.45 2.07
CA LEU A 364 2.46 13.67 1.73
C LEU A 364 2.70 12.81 0.49
N ALA A 365 3.43 13.30 -0.53
CA ALA A 365 3.80 12.50 -1.69
C ALA A 365 4.73 11.33 -1.32
N ALA A 366 5.66 11.55 -0.39
CA ALA A 366 6.53 10.49 0.12
C ALA A 366 5.80 9.43 0.96
N GLN A 367 4.57 9.70 1.42
CA GLN A 367 3.75 8.75 2.17
C GLN A 367 2.98 7.76 1.27
N CYS A 368 3.11 7.84 -0.06
CA CYS A 368 2.49 6.92 -0.99
C CYS A 368 2.88 5.46 -0.72
N ASN A 369 1.89 4.61 -0.46
CA ASN A 369 2.10 3.31 0.18
C ASN A 369 2.94 2.32 -0.64
N ASP A 370 2.87 2.37 -1.96
CA ASP A 370 3.28 1.26 -2.83
C ASP A 370 4.74 0.86 -2.62
N ALA A 371 5.65 1.81 -2.43
CA ALA A 371 7.07 1.51 -2.27
C ALA A 371 7.47 1.03 -0.85
N TYR A 372 6.51 0.89 0.08
CA TYR A 372 6.75 0.43 1.45
C TYR A 372 6.54 -1.08 1.65
N TRP A 373 5.91 -1.78 0.71
CA TRP A 373 5.57 -3.19 0.89
C TRP A 373 5.58 -3.94 -0.44
N HIS A 374 5.36 -5.25 -0.40
CA HIS A 374 5.29 -6.07 -1.62
C HIS A 374 4.27 -7.19 -1.46
N GLY A 375 3.39 -7.32 -2.46
CA GLY A 375 2.43 -8.41 -2.62
C GLY A 375 2.71 -9.22 -3.88
N VAL A 376 1.96 -8.94 -4.96
CA VAL A 376 2.07 -9.67 -6.25
C VAL A 376 2.89 -8.91 -7.29
N PHE A 377 2.74 -7.58 -7.38
CA PHE A 377 3.41 -6.75 -8.37
C PHE A 377 4.18 -5.63 -7.72
N GLY A 378 5.34 -5.29 -8.31
CA GLY A 378 6.10 -4.09 -8.00
C GLY A 378 6.32 -3.89 -6.50
N GLY A 379 5.87 -2.73 -6.02
CA GLY A 379 5.97 -2.32 -4.63
C GLY A 379 7.39 -1.87 -4.26
N ILE A 380 7.83 -2.22 -3.06
CA ILE A 380 9.19 -1.90 -2.60
C ILE A 380 10.25 -2.43 -3.55
N TYR A 381 10.03 -3.52 -4.29
CA TYR A 381 11.02 -4.01 -5.26
C TYR A 381 11.23 -3.10 -6.48
N ALA A 382 10.31 -2.18 -6.79
CA ALA A 382 10.40 -1.26 -7.92
C ALA A 382 11.33 -0.06 -7.61
N PRO A 383 12.52 0.06 -8.24
CA PRO A 383 13.47 1.12 -7.88
C PRO A 383 12.96 2.53 -8.16
N HIS A 384 12.14 2.72 -9.20
CA HIS A 384 11.58 4.02 -9.57
C HIS A 384 10.59 4.53 -8.51
N LEU A 385 9.76 3.65 -7.93
CA LEU A 385 8.84 4.01 -6.84
C LEU A 385 9.61 4.39 -5.57
N ARG A 386 10.57 3.56 -5.15
CA ARG A 386 11.42 3.89 -3.98
C ARG A 386 12.17 5.21 -4.16
N SER A 387 12.78 5.40 -5.34
CA SER A 387 13.53 6.62 -5.65
C SER A 387 12.65 7.86 -5.65
N ALA A 388 11.38 7.74 -6.06
CA ALA A 388 10.44 8.85 -6.03
C ALA A 388 10.08 9.26 -4.59
N LEU A 389 9.80 8.30 -3.69
CA LEU A 389 9.54 8.62 -2.28
C LEU A 389 10.76 9.29 -1.63
N LEU A 390 11.94 8.70 -1.81
CA LEU A 390 13.19 9.23 -1.26
C LEU A 390 13.51 10.63 -1.79
N ARG A 391 13.29 10.88 -3.08
CA ARG A 391 13.43 12.23 -3.67
C ARG A 391 12.53 13.23 -2.96
N HIS A 392 11.26 12.91 -2.77
CA HIS A 392 10.32 13.79 -2.07
C HIS A 392 10.70 14.00 -0.60
N LEU A 393 11.19 12.97 0.10
CA LEU A 393 11.72 13.14 1.46
C LEU A 393 12.91 14.08 1.51
N ILE A 394 13.85 13.96 0.56
CA ILE A 394 15.02 14.85 0.48
C ILE A 394 14.59 16.29 0.17
N GLN A 395 13.62 16.47 -0.73
CA GLN A 395 13.08 17.79 -1.06
C GLN A 395 12.40 18.44 0.16
N ALA A 396 11.60 17.68 0.91
CA ALA A 396 11.00 18.16 2.16
C ALA A 396 12.09 18.49 3.20
N GLU A 397 13.11 17.65 3.37
CA GLU A 397 14.25 17.89 4.25
C GLU A 397 14.99 19.19 3.88
N VAL A 398 15.32 19.40 2.60
CA VAL A 398 16.00 20.61 2.10
C VAL A 398 15.17 21.87 2.35
N LEU A 399 13.85 21.79 2.21
CA LEU A 399 12.95 22.91 2.49
C LEU A 399 12.90 23.23 3.99
N LEU A 400 12.85 22.21 4.85
CA LEU A 400 12.84 22.37 6.30
C LEU A 400 14.19 22.88 6.84
N ASP A 401 15.31 22.44 6.28
CA ASP A 401 16.66 22.92 6.63
C ASP A 401 16.78 24.46 6.46
N ARG A 402 16.10 25.05 5.46
CA ARG A 402 16.08 26.50 5.25
C ARG A 402 15.37 27.27 6.37
N LEU A 403 14.54 26.57 7.15
CA LEU A 403 13.72 27.15 8.21
C LEU A 403 14.33 26.99 9.61
N GLU A 404 15.35 26.14 9.76
CA GLU A 404 15.97 25.76 11.03
C GLU A 404 17.37 26.43 11.24
N PRO A 405 17.69 26.96 12.43
CA PRO A 405 18.96 27.64 12.70
C PRO A 405 20.09 26.72 13.24
N PRO A 406 21.38 27.01 12.97
CA PRO A 406 21.95 27.30 11.67
C PRO A 406 22.26 25.99 10.92
N ALA A 407 21.53 25.72 9.84
CA ALA A 407 21.72 24.62 8.90
C ALA A 407 23.09 24.59 8.16
N HIS A 408 24.12 25.25 8.69
CA HIS A 408 25.41 25.52 8.04
C HIS A 408 26.59 24.74 8.61
N ALA A 409 26.37 23.91 9.64
CA ALA A 409 27.41 23.08 10.26
C ALA A 409 27.00 21.61 10.27
N PRO A 410 27.93 20.68 10.00
CA PRO A 410 27.68 19.27 10.18
C PRO A 410 27.30 18.97 11.64
N HIS A 411 26.19 18.29 11.85
CA HIS A 411 25.77 17.81 13.16
C HIS A 411 25.63 16.29 13.16
N SER A 412 25.70 15.71 14.35
CA SER A 412 25.56 14.27 14.57
C SER A 412 24.66 14.01 15.76
N GLU A 413 23.71 13.11 15.60
CA GLU A 413 22.85 12.61 16.67
C GLU A 413 23.01 11.09 16.79
N ILE A 414 22.97 10.58 18.02
CA ILE A 414 23.00 9.14 18.30
C ILE A 414 21.69 8.78 18.97
N ARG A 415 20.90 7.93 18.31
CA ARG A 415 19.62 7.43 18.83
C ARG A 415 19.17 6.19 18.08
N ASP A 416 18.26 5.45 18.68
CA ASP A 416 17.51 4.40 18.03
C ASP A 416 16.52 5.03 17.05
N PHE A 417 16.93 5.11 15.79
CA PHE A 417 16.19 5.79 14.74
C PHE A 417 15.17 4.84 14.10
N ASN A 418 15.55 3.58 13.92
CA ASN A 418 14.70 2.60 13.25
C ASN A 418 13.78 1.81 14.21
N ALA A 419 13.90 2.03 15.52
CA ALA A 419 13.16 1.38 16.60
C ALA A 419 13.48 -0.12 16.75
N ASP A 420 14.75 -0.52 16.58
CA ASP A 420 15.22 -1.90 16.76
C ASP A 420 15.93 -2.15 18.11
N GLY A 421 15.99 -1.13 18.97
CA GLY A 421 16.66 -1.17 20.28
C GLY A 421 18.16 -0.89 20.21
N ARG A 422 18.71 -0.54 19.04
CA ARG A 422 20.11 -0.19 18.82
C ARG A 422 20.21 1.22 18.27
N ASN A 423 21.28 1.91 18.62
CA ASN A 423 21.46 3.30 18.20
C ASN A 423 22.17 3.38 16.84
N GLU A 424 21.60 4.19 15.95
CA GLU A 424 22.25 4.71 14.75
C GLU A 424 23.09 5.94 15.08
N VAL A 425 24.00 6.28 14.17
CA VAL A 425 24.56 7.64 14.11
C VAL A 425 23.96 8.35 12.91
N LEU A 426 23.17 9.38 13.17
CA LEU A 426 22.56 10.24 12.17
C LEU A 426 23.48 11.45 11.95
N LEU A 427 24.01 11.61 10.74
CA LEU A 427 24.79 12.78 10.37
C LEU A 427 23.96 13.68 9.44
N GLY A 428 23.89 14.97 9.77
CA GLY A 428 23.27 15.98 8.93
C GLY A 428 24.28 17.04 8.52
N ASP A 429 24.27 17.40 7.24
CA ASP A 429 25.12 18.42 6.62
C ASP A 429 24.27 19.22 5.59
N PRO A 430 24.64 20.47 5.24
CA PRO A 430 23.97 21.20 4.17
C PRO A 430 23.94 20.49 2.81
N ILE A 431 24.95 19.66 2.51
CA ILE A 431 25.12 18.99 1.21
C ILE A 431 24.62 17.54 1.26
N PHE A 432 24.71 16.88 2.41
CA PHE A 432 24.29 15.48 2.54
C PHE A 432 23.69 15.15 3.90
N ALA A 433 23.05 13.99 3.99
CA ALA A 433 22.71 13.38 5.26
C ALA A 433 23.01 11.88 5.20
N MET A 434 23.39 11.29 6.33
CA MET A 434 23.88 9.92 6.39
C MET A 434 23.34 9.19 7.62
N ILE A 435 23.07 7.90 7.48
CA ILE A 435 22.76 6.99 8.59
C ILE A 435 23.87 5.94 8.66
N LEU A 436 24.61 5.91 9.76
CA LEU A 436 25.59 4.87 10.05
C LEU A 436 24.97 3.82 10.97
N ARG A 437 25.37 2.57 10.77
CA ARG A 437 24.96 1.38 11.52
C ARG A 437 26.14 0.78 12.27
N PRO A 438 26.47 1.28 13.48
CA PRO A 438 27.54 0.72 14.30
C PRO A 438 27.35 -0.76 14.60
N ASP A 439 26.12 -1.22 14.74
CA ASP A 439 25.77 -2.61 15.04
C ASP A 439 25.91 -3.57 13.84
N ASP A 440 26.16 -3.03 12.65
CA ASP A 440 26.29 -3.76 11.39
C ASP A 440 27.62 -3.37 10.71
N GLY A 441 28.74 -3.67 11.35
CA GLY A 441 30.09 -3.45 10.81
C GLY A 441 30.47 -1.97 10.60
N GLY A 442 29.76 -1.03 11.25
CA GLY A 442 29.96 0.41 11.02
C GLY A 442 29.61 0.87 9.62
N THR A 443 28.70 0.16 8.94
CA THR A 443 28.29 0.46 7.57
C THR A 443 27.42 1.72 7.48
N VAL A 444 27.18 2.17 6.25
CA VAL A 444 26.26 3.29 5.95
C VAL A 444 25.02 2.76 5.25
N SER A 445 23.86 2.88 5.90
CA SER A 445 22.59 2.38 5.38
C SER A 445 21.82 3.40 4.55
N SER A 446 22.13 4.71 4.70
CA SER A 446 21.58 5.79 3.89
C SER A 446 22.63 6.87 3.67
N LEU A 447 22.69 7.40 2.45
CA LEU A 447 23.47 8.56 2.04
C LEU A 447 22.63 9.42 1.07
N ARG A 448 21.98 10.43 1.63
CA ARG A 448 21.14 11.39 0.91
C ARG A 448 22.00 12.55 0.41
N PHE A 449 22.04 12.77 -0.89
CA PHE A 449 22.72 13.90 -1.52
C PHE A 449 21.70 14.99 -1.87
N LYS A 450 21.72 16.07 -1.09
CA LYS A 450 20.72 17.15 -1.13
C LYS A 450 20.72 17.97 -2.42
N PRO A 451 21.87 18.33 -3.04
CA PRO A 451 21.87 19.14 -4.26
C PRO A 451 21.18 18.53 -5.48
N SER A 452 20.91 17.22 -5.48
CA SER A 452 20.24 16.54 -6.59
C SER A 452 19.04 15.71 -6.17
N ASP A 453 18.61 15.82 -4.91
CA ASP A 453 17.48 15.07 -4.34
C ASP A 453 17.60 13.53 -4.55
N VAL A 454 18.80 12.98 -4.35
CA VAL A 454 19.10 11.55 -4.61
C VAL A 454 19.57 10.83 -3.37
N GLU A 455 18.96 9.68 -3.09
CA GLU A 455 19.50 8.67 -2.18
C GLU A 455 20.54 7.82 -2.93
N LEU A 456 21.81 7.91 -2.55
CA LEU A 456 22.90 7.15 -3.18
C LEU A 456 22.90 5.68 -2.74
N ILE A 457 22.26 5.35 -1.62
CA ILE A 457 22.16 3.99 -1.09
C ILE A 457 20.68 3.58 -1.07
N ASN A 458 20.17 3.17 -2.25
CA ASN A 458 18.79 2.70 -2.46
C ASN A 458 18.73 1.24 -2.96
N SER A 459 19.63 0.41 -2.43
CA SER A 459 19.71 -1.03 -2.74
C SER A 459 18.79 -1.83 -1.84
N LEU A 460 18.29 -2.97 -2.33
CA LEU A 460 17.59 -3.96 -1.52
C LEU A 460 18.45 -5.22 -1.37
N THR A 461 18.45 -5.76 -0.16
CA THR A 461 19.05 -7.07 0.10
C THR A 461 18.30 -8.16 -0.65
N ARG A 462 19.03 -9.10 -1.28
CA ARG A 462 18.43 -10.27 -1.92
C ARG A 462 17.94 -11.22 -0.82
N ARG A 463 16.63 -11.44 -0.74
CA ARG A 463 15.99 -12.24 0.31
C ARG A 463 15.08 -13.30 -0.31
N GLU A 464 14.76 -14.31 0.48
CA GLU A 464 13.75 -15.29 0.09
C GLU A 464 12.36 -14.67 0.11
N GLU A 465 11.53 -15.04 -0.88
CA GLU A 465 10.10 -14.78 -0.89
C GLU A 465 9.33 -16.10 -0.96
N ALA A 466 8.10 -16.12 -0.42
CA ALA A 466 7.29 -17.34 -0.35
C ALA A 466 7.08 -17.97 -1.73
N TYR A 467 6.88 -17.17 -2.78
CA TYR A 467 6.66 -17.67 -4.13
C TYR A 467 7.93 -18.25 -4.81
N HIS A 468 9.12 -18.14 -4.21
CA HIS A 468 10.35 -18.73 -4.77
C HIS A 468 10.31 -20.27 -4.84
N ASP A 469 9.53 -20.95 -3.99
CA ASP A 469 9.36 -22.41 -4.12
C ASP A 469 8.66 -22.79 -5.42
N GLN A 470 7.65 -22.02 -5.83
CA GLN A 470 6.94 -22.27 -7.07
C GLN A 470 7.87 -22.08 -8.29
N VAL A 471 8.84 -21.16 -8.18
CA VAL A 471 9.91 -21.01 -9.19
C VAL A 471 10.80 -22.26 -9.21
N ARG A 472 11.19 -22.78 -8.05
CA ARG A 472 12.00 -24.01 -7.94
C ARG A 472 11.27 -25.25 -8.48
N GLU A 473 10.02 -25.46 -8.09
CA GLU A 473 9.17 -26.59 -8.48
C GLU A 473 8.89 -26.65 -9.98
N ARG A 474 8.73 -25.48 -10.63
CA ARG A 474 8.51 -25.42 -12.08
C ARG A 474 9.75 -25.77 -12.89
N VAL A 475 10.94 -25.47 -12.37
CA VAL A 475 12.20 -25.88 -13.00
C VAL A 475 12.42 -27.39 -12.84
N THR A 476 12.09 -27.98 -11.68
CA THR A 476 12.26 -29.41 -11.45
C THR A 476 11.21 -30.28 -12.16
N SER A 477 9.99 -29.77 -12.37
CA SER A 477 8.91 -30.51 -13.04
C SER A 477 8.92 -30.43 -14.57
N GLY A 478 9.81 -29.62 -15.18
CA GLY A 478 9.93 -29.48 -16.64
C GLY A 478 8.66 -28.99 -17.35
N GLN A 479 7.69 -28.45 -16.61
CA GLN A 479 6.43 -28.00 -17.19
C GLN A 479 6.63 -26.67 -17.92
N PRO A 480 6.20 -26.54 -19.19
CA PRO A 480 6.28 -25.27 -19.91
C PRO A 480 5.47 -24.19 -19.18
N ALA A 481 5.87 -22.93 -19.36
CA ALA A 481 5.23 -21.76 -18.77
C ALA A 481 3.72 -21.72 -19.10
N SER A 482 2.90 -22.28 -18.19
CA SER A 482 1.44 -22.35 -18.17
C SER A 482 0.77 -22.99 -19.41
N ARG A 483 -0.02 -24.05 -19.17
CA ARG A 483 -1.30 -24.18 -19.89
C ARG A 483 -2.07 -22.89 -19.62
N ARG A 484 -2.44 -22.16 -20.68
CA ARG A 484 -3.45 -21.10 -20.58
C ARG A 484 -4.68 -21.74 -19.96
N ALA A 485 -4.99 -21.44 -18.69
CA ALA A 485 -6.34 -21.64 -18.22
C ALA A 485 -7.24 -20.81 -19.15
N GLU A 486 -8.24 -21.43 -19.76
CA GLU A 486 -9.20 -20.72 -20.62
C GLU A 486 -10.03 -19.79 -19.73
N GLY A 487 -9.79 -18.47 -19.83
CA GLY A 487 -10.53 -17.43 -19.12
C GLY A 487 -9.65 -16.43 -18.35
N PRO A 488 -10.18 -15.24 -18.02
CA PRO A 488 -9.51 -14.26 -17.17
C PRO A 488 -9.52 -14.75 -15.70
N ALA A 489 -8.40 -15.31 -15.25
CA ALA A 489 -8.18 -15.65 -13.83
C ALA A 489 -7.66 -14.42 -13.04
N SER A 490 -7.92 -14.40 -11.73
CA SER A 490 -7.39 -13.36 -10.83
C SER A 490 -5.86 -13.34 -10.87
N ILE A 491 -5.24 -12.17 -10.70
CA ILE A 491 -3.77 -12.05 -10.66
C ILE A 491 -3.15 -12.85 -9.52
N HIS A 492 -3.92 -13.10 -8.44
CA HIS A 492 -3.50 -13.88 -7.28
C HIS A 492 -3.32 -15.38 -7.61
N GLU A 493 -3.85 -15.83 -8.75
CA GLU A 493 -3.81 -17.23 -9.19
C GLU A 493 -2.73 -17.49 -10.25
N ARG A 494 -2.01 -16.45 -10.70
CA ARG A 494 -1.08 -16.56 -11.83
C ARG A 494 0.37 -16.29 -11.40
N VAL A 495 1.20 -17.33 -11.47
CA VAL A 495 2.66 -17.17 -11.48
C VAL A 495 3.16 -17.33 -12.91
N LEU A 496 3.91 -16.35 -13.42
CA LEU A 496 4.52 -16.36 -14.76
C LEU A 496 6.05 -16.42 -14.63
N SER A 497 6.73 -17.24 -15.44
CA SER A 497 8.20 -17.24 -15.50
C SER A 497 8.66 -16.42 -16.70
N LYS A 498 9.54 -15.44 -16.49
CA LYS A 498 10.09 -14.61 -17.56
C LYS A 498 11.27 -15.25 -18.29
N GLU A 499 12.02 -16.13 -17.61
CA GLU A 499 13.27 -16.72 -18.13
C GLU A 499 13.37 -18.21 -17.79
N ALA A 500 14.18 -18.94 -18.55
CA ALA A 500 14.54 -20.33 -18.22
C ALA A 500 15.59 -20.34 -17.10
N ASN A 501 15.60 -21.38 -16.26
CA ASN A 501 16.57 -21.57 -15.16
C ASN A 501 16.64 -20.44 -14.10
N LEU A 502 15.54 -19.72 -13.89
CA LEU A 502 15.44 -18.69 -12.84
C LEU A 502 15.86 -19.19 -11.44
N SER A 503 15.65 -20.47 -11.13
CA SER A 503 16.06 -21.07 -9.86
C SER A 503 17.57 -21.02 -9.62
N ALA A 504 18.40 -21.07 -10.68
CA ALA A 504 19.86 -20.98 -10.57
C ALA A 504 20.36 -19.56 -10.27
N LEU A 505 19.50 -18.55 -10.44
CA LEU A 505 19.78 -17.15 -10.16
C LEU A 505 19.32 -16.72 -8.75
N LEU A 506 18.55 -17.57 -8.06
CA LEU A 506 18.11 -17.28 -6.69
C LEU A 506 19.30 -17.37 -5.72
N ARG A 507 19.66 -16.23 -5.14
CA ARG A 507 20.73 -16.09 -4.14
C ARG A 507 20.23 -15.15 -3.05
N TYR A 508 20.58 -15.43 -1.80
CA TYR A 508 20.12 -14.66 -0.66
C TYR A 508 21.32 -14.13 0.11
N ASP A 509 21.40 -12.81 0.25
CA ASP A 509 22.55 -12.13 0.86
C ASP A 509 22.69 -12.47 2.35
N HIS A 510 23.93 -12.59 2.82
CA HIS A 510 24.23 -12.78 4.24
C HIS A 510 24.07 -11.49 5.07
N TYR A 511 24.24 -10.33 4.43
CA TYR A 511 24.20 -9.02 5.08
C TYR A 511 23.32 -8.04 4.32
N ALA A 512 22.89 -7.00 5.02
CA ALA A 512 22.24 -5.85 4.39
C ALA A 512 23.17 -5.17 3.38
N ARG A 513 22.60 -4.71 2.26
CA ARG A 513 23.32 -4.00 1.18
C ARG A 513 23.59 -2.52 1.52
N HIS A 514 24.23 -2.31 2.65
CA HIS A 514 24.77 -1.03 3.08
C HIS A 514 26.12 -0.74 2.40
N ALA A 515 26.51 0.53 2.35
CA ALA A 515 27.82 0.93 1.83
C ALA A 515 28.92 0.81 2.89
N PHE A 516 30.17 0.82 2.42
CA PHE A 516 31.39 0.80 3.23
C PHE A 516 31.57 -0.43 4.13
N ARG A 517 30.93 -1.56 3.80
CA ARG A 517 31.21 -2.83 4.50
C ARG A 517 32.63 -3.29 4.19
N VAL A 518 33.36 -3.61 5.24
CA VAL A 518 34.73 -4.13 5.14
C VAL A 518 34.68 -5.65 5.00
N TYR A 519 35.25 -6.16 3.91
CA TYR A 519 35.41 -7.59 3.69
C TYR A 519 36.88 -7.98 3.81
N ALA A 520 37.15 -9.02 4.60
CA ALA A 520 38.46 -9.68 4.67
C ALA A 520 38.25 -11.16 4.34
N PHE A 521 38.91 -11.65 3.29
CA PHE A 521 38.69 -12.99 2.73
C PHE A 521 39.99 -13.54 2.11
N PRO A 522 40.08 -14.86 1.84
CA PRO A 522 41.29 -15.46 1.26
C PRO A 522 41.67 -14.85 -0.10
N ALA A 523 42.97 -14.61 -0.32
CA ALA A 523 43.48 -13.96 -1.54
C ALA A 523 43.18 -14.72 -2.85
N ALA A 524 42.83 -16.01 -2.76
CA ALA A 524 42.45 -16.83 -3.91
C ALA A 524 41.02 -16.55 -4.42
N LYS A 525 40.18 -15.84 -3.65
CA LYS A 525 38.79 -15.55 -4.01
C LYS A 525 38.70 -14.40 -5.01
N GLY A 526 37.76 -14.51 -5.94
CA GLY A 526 37.54 -13.52 -7.00
C GLY A 526 36.14 -12.93 -7.05
N LEU A 527 35.83 -12.25 -8.16
CA LEU A 527 34.53 -11.63 -8.39
C LEU A 527 33.39 -12.66 -8.39
N ASP A 528 33.61 -13.85 -8.96
CA ASP A 528 32.62 -14.93 -8.99
C ASP A 528 32.31 -15.45 -7.59
N ASP A 529 33.29 -15.47 -6.69
CA ASP A 529 33.05 -15.84 -5.29
C ASP A 529 32.22 -14.77 -4.57
N PHE A 530 32.45 -13.49 -4.86
CA PHE A 530 31.62 -12.39 -4.35
C PHE A 530 30.19 -12.44 -4.89
N ASP A 531 30.02 -12.59 -6.20
CA ASP A 531 28.69 -12.59 -6.83
C ASP A 531 27.84 -13.78 -6.36
N TYR A 532 28.46 -14.95 -6.16
CA TYR A 532 27.80 -16.18 -5.71
C TYR A 532 27.81 -16.38 -4.19
N LEU A 533 28.25 -15.39 -3.39
CA LEU A 533 28.24 -15.45 -1.92
C LEU A 533 29.11 -16.58 -1.33
N ARG A 534 30.27 -16.80 -1.92
CA ARG A 534 31.27 -17.83 -1.56
C ARG A 534 32.63 -17.20 -1.21
N LEU A 535 32.66 -15.98 -0.71
CA LEU A 535 33.91 -15.32 -0.33
C LEU A 535 34.58 -15.97 0.88
N ASP A 536 33.84 -16.66 1.75
CA ASP A 536 34.34 -17.13 3.05
C ASP A 536 34.96 -15.97 3.85
N GLU A 537 34.29 -14.82 3.82
CA GLU A 537 34.72 -13.61 4.50
C GLU A 537 34.69 -13.76 6.03
N ASN A 538 35.58 -13.03 6.70
CA ASN A 538 35.56 -12.91 8.15
C ASN A 538 34.30 -12.15 8.60
N SER A 539 33.32 -12.89 9.12
CA SER A 539 32.04 -12.35 9.58
C SER A 539 32.16 -11.43 10.80
N GLU A 540 33.19 -11.59 11.63
CA GLU A 540 33.48 -10.70 12.77
C GLU A 540 33.99 -9.32 12.31
N LEU A 541 34.54 -9.21 11.11
CA LEU A 541 34.88 -7.90 10.53
C LEU A 541 33.73 -7.35 9.69
N ALA A 542 33.07 -8.22 8.94
CA ALA A 542 32.01 -7.82 8.04
C ALA A 542 30.77 -7.33 8.80
N GLY A 543 30.36 -7.99 9.90
CA GLY A 543 29.06 -7.75 10.54
C GLY A 543 29.08 -7.43 12.04
N ARG A 544 30.23 -7.44 12.73
CA ARG A 544 30.26 -7.21 14.17
C ARG A 544 29.97 -5.75 14.53
N PRO A 545 29.31 -5.49 15.67
CA PRO A 545 29.19 -4.15 16.22
C PRO A 545 30.55 -3.46 16.46
N ILE A 546 30.68 -2.22 15.98
CA ILE A 546 31.85 -1.37 16.23
C ILE A 546 31.57 -0.45 17.43
N PRO A 547 32.47 -0.39 18.44
CA PRO A 547 32.34 0.54 19.56
C PRO A 547 32.30 1.99 19.08
N GLN A 548 31.34 2.76 19.59
CA GLN A 548 31.26 4.19 19.31
C GLN A 548 32.29 4.94 20.17
N CYS A 549 33.34 5.48 19.55
CA CYS A 549 34.22 6.45 20.21
C CYS A 549 33.65 7.86 19.99
N GLY A 550 33.19 8.53 21.06
CA GLY A 550 32.72 9.92 20.99
C GLY A 550 33.83 10.88 20.50
N ARG A 551 33.44 12.05 19.99
CA ARG A 551 34.37 13.12 19.54
C ARG A 551 35.20 13.64 20.73
N GLY A 552 36.29 12.95 21.03
CA GLY A 552 37.41 13.37 21.87
C GLY A 552 38.67 12.70 21.33
N PRO A 553 39.87 13.25 21.56
CA PRO A 553 41.09 12.55 21.19
C PRO A 553 41.07 11.22 21.93
N CYS A 554 41.20 10.10 21.19
CA CYS A 554 41.33 8.77 21.78
C CYS A 554 42.46 8.82 22.81
N GLY A 555 42.10 8.98 24.08
CA GLY A 555 43.01 8.87 25.20
C GLY A 555 43.58 7.46 25.16
N SER A 556 44.90 7.37 25.20
CA SER A 556 45.69 6.16 25.06
C SER A 556 45.55 5.17 26.23
N ASN A 557 44.35 4.92 26.76
CA ASN A 557 44.10 3.99 27.86
C ASN A 557 42.74 3.28 27.71
N GLY A 558 42.72 2.23 26.90
CA GLY A 558 41.63 1.24 26.73
C GLY A 558 42.17 0.08 25.88
N PRO A 559 41.83 -1.19 26.17
CA PRO A 559 42.70 -2.34 25.89
C PRO A 559 42.95 -2.51 24.39
N SER A 560 44.23 -2.71 24.06
CA SER A 560 44.77 -2.90 22.72
C SER A 560 43.90 -3.81 21.86
N ALA A 561 43.41 -3.27 20.75
CA ALA A 561 43.00 -4.06 19.60
C ALA A 561 44.23 -4.85 19.07
N MET A 562 43.97 -6.04 18.53
CA MET A 562 44.91 -6.94 17.84
C MET A 562 46.00 -7.58 18.71
N ALA A 563 45.66 -8.69 19.38
CA ALA A 563 46.59 -9.80 19.51
C ALA A 563 46.23 -10.84 18.44
N LEU A 564 46.91 -10.78 17.29
CA LEU A 564 46.99 -11.90 16.36
C LEU A 564 47.73 -13.02 17.10
N ALA A 565 47.03 -14.12 17.37
CA ALA A 565 47.65 -15.34 17.84
C ALA A 565 48.54 -15.89 16.72
N ASN A 566 49.85 -15.69 16.86
CA ASN A 566 50.84 -16.50 16.15
C ASN A 566 50.73 -17.94 16.68
N SER A 567 50.33 -18.85 15.81
CA SER A 567 50.53 -20.29 15.99
C SER A 567 51.93 -20.64 15.50
N GLU A 568 52.86 -20.89 16.42
CA GLU A 568 54.02 -21.76 16.22
C GLU A 568 53.84 -22.99 17.11
N GLU A 569 53.37 -24.09 16.51
CA GLU A 569 53.94 -25.46 16.55
C GLU A 569 53.03 -26.41 15.78
#